data_AF-A0A353NEK5-F1
#
_entry.id   AF-A0A353NEK5-F1
#
_cell.length_a   1.000
_cell.length_b   1.000
_cell.length_c   1.000
_cell.angle_alpha   90.00
_cell.angle_beta   90.00
_cell.angle_gamma   90.00
#
_symmetry.space_group_name_H-M   'P 1'
#
loop_
_entity.id
_entity.type
_entity.pdbx_description
1 polymer ?
#
loop_
_entity_poly.entity_id
_entity_poly.type
_entity_poly.pdbx_seq_one_letter_code
_entity_poly.pdbx_strand_id
1 'polypeptide(L)'
;MDRNGEKKNYCRFADKVRKCFAGERCHEEIAPLSKKGHSGRVKVCKVTGDRKICARMASMGVYPGVEADVVCSGGGNRCVLKVHGGTISLDADITANILVSQL
;
A
#
# COMPACT_ATOMS: atom_id res chain seq x y z
N MET A 1 3.05 12.99 -48.49
CA MET A 1 1.94 13.05 -47.53
C MET A 1 2.44 12.31 -46.31
N ASP A 2 3.12 12.94 -45.36
CA ASP A 2 3.69 12.21 -44.23
C ASP A 2 3.53 13.05 -42.96
N ARG A 3 2.59 12.61 -42.13
CA ARG A 3 2.15 13.27 -40.90
C ARG A 3 3.04 12.89 -39.72
N ASN A 4 3.50 13.93 -39.04
CA ASN A 4 3.53 14.07 -37.58
C ASN A 4 4.42 13.09 -36.80
N GLY A 5 5.65 13.53 -36.51
CA GLY A 5 6.52 12.92 -35.51
C GLY A 5 6.01 13.16 -34.09
N GLU A 6 5.46 12.11 -33.47
CA GLU A 6 5.12 12.09 -32.04
C GLU A 6 6.40 12.10 -31.19
N LYS A 7 6.73 13.28 -30.65
CA LYS A 7 7.80 13.44 -29.66
C LYS A 7 7.40 12.74 -28.36
N LYS A 8 7.91 11.53 -28.14
CA LYS A 8 7.77 10.80 -26.86
C LYS A 8 8.54 11.52 -25.76
N ASN A 9 7.85 12.36 -24.99
CA ASN A 9 8.41 13.00 -23.80
C ASN A 9 8.64 11.95 -22.70
N TYR A 10 9.87 11.42 -22.62
CA TYR A 10 10.29 10.49 -21.59
C TYR A 10 10.46 11.26 -20.26
N CYS A 11 9.37 11.40 -19.50
CA CYS A 11 9.42 12.00 -18.17
C CYS A 11 10.18 11.09 -17.21
N ARG A 12 11.51 11.25 -17.14
CA ARG A 12 12.40 10.56 -16.19
C ARG A 12 11.93 10.63 -14.73
N PHE A 13 11.16 11.66 -14.39
CA PHE A 13 10.53 11.79 -13.07
C PHE A 13 9.51 10.70 -12.79
N ALA A 14 8.64 10.38 -13.76
CA ALA A 14 7.65 9.33 -13.60
C ALA A 14 8.31 7.96 -13.44
N ASP A 15 9.35 7.66 -14.22
CA ASP A 15 10.14 6.43 -14.07
C ASP A 15 10.90 6.37 -12.75
N LYS A 16 11.47 7.49 -12.30
CA LYS A 16 12.15 7.58 -11.00
C LYS A 16 11.17 7.32 -9.85
N VAL A 17 9.99 7.95 -9.89
CA VAL A 17 8.91 7.73 -8.91
C VAL A 17 8.44 6.28 -8.97
N ARG A 18 8.16 5.75 -10.17
CA ARG A 18 7.77 4.35 -10.35
C ARG A 18 8.82 3.41 -9.79
N LYS A 19 10.12 3.67 -9.98
CA LYS A 19 11.19 2.83 -9.43
C LYS A 19 11.28 2.91 -7.90
N CYS A 20 11.08 4.09 -7.31
CA CYS A 20 11.01 4.23 -5.85
C CYS A 20 9.82 3.47 -5.23
N PHE A 21 8.68 3.41 -5.93
CA PHE A 21 7.49 2.69 -5.48
C PHE A 21 7.37 1.25 -6.04
N ALA A 22 8.25 0.86 -6.97
CA ALA A 22 8.41 -0.50 -7.49
C ALA A 22 9.52 -1.26 -6.77
N GLY A 23 10.08 -0.68 -5.70
CA GLY A 23 11.13 -1.28 -4.87
C GLY A 23 10.77 -2.69 -4.38
N GLU A 24 11.79 -3.53 -4.32
CA GLU A 24 11.82 -4.97 -4.05
C GLU A 24 10.66 -5.52 -3.21
N ARG A 25 9.62 -5.87 -3.99
CA ARG A 25 8.64 -6.95 -3.86
C ARG A 25 8.81 -7.80 -2.60
N CYS A 26 7.92 -7.60 -1.64
CA CYS A 26 7.55 -8.62 -0.67
C CYS A 26 7.58 -10.01 -1.33
N HIS A 27 8.48 -10.86 -0.87
CA HIS A 27 8.80 -12.14 -1.51
C HIS A 27 7.87 -13.27 -1.07
N GLU A 28 7.05 -13.01 -0.04
CA GLU A 28 6.12 -13.94 0.59
C GLU A 28 4.67 -13.52 0.36
N GLU A 29 3.74 -14.46 0.55
CA GLU A 29 2.29 -14.39 0.31
C GLU A 29 1.68 -13.01 0.63
N ILE A 30 1.65 -12.17 -0.40
CA ILE A 30 1.07 -10.83 -0.35
C ILE A 30 -0.45 -10.99 -0.38
N ALA A 31 -1.11 -10.52 0.67
CA ALA A 31 -2.56 -10.51 0.74
C ALA A 31 -3.07 -9.17 1.26
N PRO A 32 -4.29 -8.77 0.89
CA PRO A 32 -4.94 -7.63 1.50
C PRO A 32 -5.23 -7.93 2.98
N LEU A 33 -5.22 -6.88 3.81
CA LEU A 33 -5.57 -6.98 5.23
C LEU A 33 -6.97 -7.58 5.44
N SER A 34 -7.91 -7.30 4.54
CA SER A 34 -9.27 -7.84 4.61
C SER A 34 -9.33 -9.38 4.53
N LYS A 35 -8.37 -10.02 3.85
CA LYS A 35 -8.30 -11.49 3.73
C LYS A 35 -7.46 -12.14 4.82
N LYS A 36 -6.49 -11.42 5.40
CA LYS A 36 -5.70 -11.90 6.53
C LYS A 36 -6.45 -11.59 7.83
N GLY A 37 -7.36 -12.48 8.22
CA GLY A 37 -8.06 -12.43 9.50
C GLY A 37 -7.18 -12.68 10.74
N HIS A 38 -5.86 -12.60 10.61
CA HIS A 38 -4.89 -12.86 11.68
C HIS A 38 -4.31 -11.55 12.18
N SER A 39 -4.35 -11.37 13.49
CA SER A 39 -3.64 -10.27 14.17
C SER A 39 -2.16 -10.61 14.27
N GLY A 40 -1.28 -9.62 14.11
CA GLY A 40 0.16 -9.84 14.14
C GLY A 40 0.96 -8.73 13.46
N ARG A 41 2.29 -8.88 13.47
CA ARG A 41 3.19 -7.99 12.75
C ARG A 41 3.16 -8.26 11.26
N VAL A 42 3.06 -7.20 10.48
CA VAL A 42 3.04 -7.25 9.03
C VAL A 42 3.90 -6.14 8.45
N LYS A 43 4.33 -6.34 7.21
CA LYS A 43 5.00 -5.31 6.42
C LYS A 43 4.10 -4.84 5.29
N VAL A 44 3.93 -3.53 5.19
CA VAL A 44 3.16 -2.89 4.12
C VAL A 44 3.94 -3.03 2.81
N CYS A 45 3.37 -3.74 1.85
CA CYS A 45 3.97 -3.96 0.54
C CYS A 45 3.49 -2.91 -0.46
N LYS A 46 2.19 -2.61 -0.43
CA LYS A 46 1.56 -1.72 -1.40
C LYS A 46 0.28 -1.14 -0.83
N VAL A 47 -0.01 0.11 -1.19
CA VAL A 47 -1.31 0.74 -1.01
C VAL A 47 -1.89 0.96 -2.41
N THR A 48 -3.08 0.41 -2.67
CA THR A 48 -3.84 0.61 -3.91
C THR A 48 -4.98 1.61 -3.68
N GLY A 49 -5.57 2.09 -4.78
CA GLY A 49 -6.64 3.08 -4.74
C GLY A 49 -6.29 4.32 -5.55
N ASP A 50 -7.08 5.37 -5.36
CA ASP A 50 -6.85 6.66 -6.02
C ASP A 50 -5.71 7.44 -5.37
N ARG A 51 -5.33 8.56 -5.99
CA ARG A 51 -4.27 9.43 -5.47
C ARG A 51 -4.56 9.95 -4.07
N LYS A 52 -5.84 10.16 -3.73
CA LYS A 52 -6.26 10.71 -2.44
C LYS A 52 -6.07 9.69 -1.31
N ILE A 53 -6.44 8.44 -1.54
CA ILE A 53 -6.25 7.32 -0.61
C ILE A 53 -4.76 7.14 -0.35
N CYS A 54 -3.93 7.01 -1.38
CA CYS A 54 -2.49 6.84 -1.20
C CYS A 54 -1.86 7.99 -0.42
N ALA A 55 -2.23 9.24 -0.73
CA ALA A 55 -1.74 10.41 0.00
C ALA A 55 -2.19 10.42 1.47
N ARG A 56 -3.45 10.07 1.74
CA ARG A 56 -4.00 9.99 3.09
C ARG A 56 -3.30 8.91 3.90
N MET A 57 -3.16 7.71 3.36
CA MET A 57 -2.48 6.60 4.03
C MET A 57 -1.02 6.96 4.34
N ALA A 58 -0.30 7.56 3.38
CA ALA A 58 1.06 8.02 3.59
C ALA A 58 1.15 9.09 4.69
N SER A 59 0.22 10.05 4.75
CA SER A 59 0.18 11.06 5.82
C SER A 59 -0.07 10.48 7.22
N MET A 60 -0.69 9.31 7.30
CA MET A 60 -0.88 8.56 8.54
C MET A 60 0.29 7.60 8.84
N GLY A 61 1.36 7.62 8.04
CA GLY A 61 2.52 6.76 8.22
C GLY A 61 2.39 5.37 7.57
N VAL A 62 1.38 5.15 6.72
CA VAL A 62 1.18 3.89 6.01
C VAL A 62 1.66 4.01 4.57
N TYR A 63 2.85 3.50 4.31
CA TYR A 63 3.48 3.49 2.99
C TYR A 63 4.32 2.22 2.79
N PRO A 64 4.64 1.84 1.54
CA PRO A 64 5.42 0.64 1.26
C PRO A 64 6.74 0.58 2.05
N GLY A 65 7.05 -0.58 2.62
CA GLY A 65 8.24 -0.84 3.42
C GLY A 65 8.05 -0.68 4.92
N VAL A 66 6.96 -0.08 5.38
CA VAL A 66 6.68 0.12 6.81
C VAL A 66 6.18 -1.15 7.48
N GLU A 67 6.66 -1.40 8.69
CA GLU A 67 6.15 -2.46 9.56
C GLU A 67 5.07 -1.91 10.50
N ALA A 68 4.04 -2.71 10.73
CA ALA A 68 2.92 -2.34 11.57
C ALA A 68 2.33 -3.56 12.30
N ASP A 69 1.78 -3.35 13.49
CA ASP A 69 1.01 -4.37 14.18
C ASP A 69 -0.47 -4.26 13.77
N VAL A 70 -1.07 -5.36 13.34
CA VAL A 70 -2.48 -5.44 12.95
C VAL A 70 -3.26 -6.17 14.02
N VAL A 71 -4.43 -5.63 14.37
CA VAL A 71 -5.44 -6.30 15.18
C VAL A 71 -6.77 -6.24 14.45
N CYS A 72 -7.27 -7.37 13.95
CA CYS A 72 -8.57 -7.44 13.28
C CYS A 72 -9.57 -8.15 14.19
N SER A 73 -10.77 -7.57 14.34
CA SER A 73 -11.90 -8.28 14.93
C SER A 73 -12.43 -9.30 13.91
N GLY A 74 -12.85 -10.47 14.38
CA GLY A 74 -13.26 -11.61 13.54
C GLY A 74 -14.11 -11.19 12.33
N GLY A 75 -13.63 -11.54 11.13
CA GLY A 75 -14.27 -11.21 9.85
C GLY A 75 -13.49 -10.24 8.95
N GLY A 76 -12.36 -9.66 9.38
CA GLY A 76 -11.45 -8.88 8.51
C GLY A 76 -11.99 -7.52 8.01
N ASN A 77 -13.24 -7.20 8.33
CA ASN A 77 -13.93 -5.99 7.87
C ASN A 77 -13.55 -4.73 8.65
N ARG A 78 -12.98 -4.89 9.85
CA ARG A 78 -12.51 -3.78 10.69
C ARG A 78 -11.22 -4.20 11.37
N CYS A 79 -10.16 -3.48 11.04
CA CYS A 79 -8.83 -3.73 11.57
C CYS A 79 -8.26 -2.47 12.18
N VAL A 80 -7.52 -2.63 13.25
CA VAL A 80 -6.73 -1.58 13.88
C VAL A 80 -5.27 -1.82 13.48
N LEU A 81 -4.65 -0.79 12.92
CA LEU A 81 -3.25 -0.79 12.53
C LEU A 81 -2.47 0.10 13.50
N LYS A 82 -1.42 -0.45 14.13
CA LYS A 82 -0.47 0.32 14.92
C LYS A 82 0.78 0.55 14.11
N VAL A 83 1.10 1.82 13.85
CA VAL A 83 2.21 2.23 12.99
C VAL A 83 2.90 3.45 13.61
N HIS A 84 4.23 3.42 13.73
CA HIS A 84 5.02 4.48 14.36
C HIS A 84 4.50 4.95 15.75
N GLY A 85 3.95 4.03 16.54
CA GLY A 85 3.35 4.35 17.85
C GLY A 85 1.96 5.00 17.79
N GLY A 86 1.47 5.34 16.60
CA GLY A 86 0.09 5.75 16.35
C GLY A 86 -0.83 4.54 16.16
N THR A 87 -2.13 4.73 16.41
CA THR A 87 -3.17 3.71 16.19
C THR A 87 -4.20 4.23 15.19
N ILE A 88 -4.47 3.46 14.15
CA ILE A 88 -5.38 3.82 13.05
C ILE A 88 -6.45 2.75 12.93
N SER A 89 -7.71 3.14 13.01
CA SER A 89 -8.83 2.25 12.71
C SER A 89 -9.12 2.29 11.21
N LEU A 90 -9.16 1.11 10.58
CA LEU A 90 -9.39 0.93 9.15
C LEU A 90 -10.73 0.23 8.94
N ASP A 91 -11.49 0.72 7.95
CA ASP A 91 -12.69 0.07 7.45
C ASP A 91 -12.36 -1.00 6.40
N ALA A 92 -13.40 -1.71 5.93
CA ALA A 92 -13.27 -2.81 4.99
C ALA A 92 -12.72 -2.36 3.61
N ASP A 93 -13.07 -1.14 3.19
CA ASP A 93 -12.66 -0.61 1.89
C ASP A 93 -11.16 -0.28 1.90
N ILE A 94 -10.68 0.31 2.99
CA ILE A 94 -9.27 0.64 3.16
C ILE A 94 -8.45 -0.63 3.42
N THR A 95 -8.94 -1.59 4.21
CA THR A 95 -8.21 -2.86 4.44
C THR A 95 -8.08 -3.71 3.18
N ALA A 96 -9.02 -3.63 2.25
CA ALA A 96 -8.90 -4.27 0.93
C ALA A 96 -7.82 -3.63 0.04
N ASN A 97 -7.48 -2.37 0.30
CA ASN A 97 -6.52 -1.59 -0.50
C ASN A 97 -5.09 -1.61 0.06
N ILE A 98 -4.85 -2.20 1.22
CA ILE A 98 -3.52 -2.31 1.83
C ILE A 98 -3.06 -3.75 1.72
N LEU A 99 -2.03 -3.95 0.92
CA LEU A 99 -1.40 -5.25 0.71
C LEU A 99 -0.21 -5.39 1.65
N VAL A 100 -0.18 -6.52 2.36
CA VAL A 100 0.85 -6.79 3.36
C VAL A 100 1.45 -8.18 3.19
N SER A 101 2.69 -8.33 3.63
CA SER A 101 3.32 -9.63 3.87
C SER A 101 3.39 -9.90 5.37
N GLN A 102 3.43 -11.18 5.74
CA GLN A 102 3.79 -11.53 7.12
C GLN A 102 5.28 -11.27 7.34
N LEU A 103 5.64 -11.20 8.63
CA LEU A 103 7.00 -11.12 9.14
C LEU A 103 7.26 -12.32 10.04
#